data_AF-A0A7X9Q2T4-F1
#
_entry.id   AF-A0A7X9Q2T4-F1
#
_cell.length_a   1.000
_cell.length_b   1.000
_cell.length_c   1.000
_cell.angle_alpha   90.00
_cell.angle_beta   90.00
_cell.angle_gamma   90.00
#
_symmetry.space_group_name_H-M   'P 1'
#
loop_
_entity.id
_entity.type
_entity.pdbx_description
1 polymer ?
#
loop_
_entity_poly.entity_id
_entity_poly.type
_entity_poly.pdbx_seq_one_letter_code
_entity_poly.pdbx_strand_id
1 'polypeptide(L)'
;MPSLDWNKENNATLAHLAAAPDGRSSAFAPAELATNGFPLQRVSAMVRAGARPIVLSATQALHVFLPWPSYLQLEPGMSSSSSREAEIVRLAHTLDPTAFAELSASLQHGSIDVFVLRDEGEQWMWRDVAFVPRQFGTDEFVLSHDAPSGLVIAVRTSLSAGDS
;
A
#
# COMPACT_ATOMS: atom_id res chain seq x y z
N MET A 1 -32.92 -15.24 6.81
CA MET A 1 -32.00 -14.14 6.47
C MET A 1 -32.18 -13.05 7.51
N PRO A 2 -31.21 -12.76 8.38
CA PRO A 2 -31.32 -11.63 9.28
C PRO A 2 -30.81 -10.36 8.60
N SER A 3 -31.61 -9.30 8.73
CA SER A 3 -31.35 -7.91 8.33
C SER A 3 -30.29 -7.28 9.24
N LEU A 4 -29.30 -6.59 8.66
CA LEU A 4 -28.39 -5.73 9.42
C LEU A 4 -29.07 -4.39 9.71
N ASP A 5 -29.34 -4.11 10.99
CA ASP A 5 -29.78 -2.81 11.49
C ASP A 5 -28.57 -1.87 11.63
N TRP A 6 -28.57 -0.76 10.89
CA TRP A 6 -27.51 0.25 10.82
C TRP A 6 -27.28 1.05 12.13
N ASN A 7 -28.07 0.81 13.18
CA ASN A 7 -28.10 1.61 14.42
C ASN A 7 -27.40 0.97 15.64
N LYS A 8 -26.53 -0.03 15.46
CA LYS A 8 -25.91 -0.76 16.58
C LYS A 8 -24.40 -0.98 16.50
N GLU A 9 -23.68 -0.31 15.62
CA GLU A 9 -22.21 -0.30 15.69
C GLU A 9 -21.75 0.91 16.50
N ASN A 10 -21.47 0.66 17.78
CA ASN A 10 -20.89 1.64 18.68
C ASN A 10 -19.50 2.03 18.15
N ASN A 11 -19.28 3.33 17.87
CA ASN A 11 -17.99 3.85 17.39
C ASN A 11 -16.79 3.41 18.26
N ALA A 12 -17.01 3.18 19.56
CA ALA A 12 -16.00 2.64 20.46
C ALA A 12 -15.59 1.21 20.08
N THR A 13 -16.54 0.35 19.70
CA THR A 13 -16.25 -1.02 19.23
C THR A 13 -15.44 -0.99 17.93
N LEU A 14 -15.80 -0.12 16.98
CA LEU A 14 -15.04 0.07 15.74
C LEU A 14 -13.61 0.59 15.99
N ALA A 15 -13.43 1.46 16.99
CA ALA A 15 -12.11 1.96 17.38
C ALA A 15 -11.20 0.84 17.95
N HIS A 16 -11.76 -0.15 18.63
CA HIS A 16 -11.00 -1.32 19.10
C HIS A 16 -10.63 -2.31 17.99
N LEU A 17 -11.32 -2.27 16.83
CA LEU A 17 -10.95 -3.07 15.65
C LEU A 17 -9.75 -2.49 14.91
N ALA A 18 -9.43 -1.20 15.11
CA ALA A 18 -8.23 -0.61 14.56
C ALA A 18 -7.01 -1.29 15.20
N ALA A 19 -6.26 -2.04 14.41
CA ALA A 19 -5.09 -2.72 14.90
C ALA A 19 -4.00 -1.74 15.30
N ALA A 20 -3.23 -2.13 16.32
CA ALA A 20 -2.07 -1.40 16.77
C ALA A 20 -0.97 -1.38 15.67
N PRO A 21 0.01 -0.47 15.77
CA PRO A 21 1.11 -0.37 14.79
C PRO A 21 1.94 -1.65 14.63
N ASP A 22 1.90 -2.55 15.61
CA ASP A 22 2.52 -3.88 15.58
C ASP A 22 1.63 -4.96 14.94
N GLY A 23 0.50 -4.56 14.36
CA GLY A 23 -0.48 -5.44 13.73
C GLY A 23 -1.36 -6.21 14.71
N ARG A 24 -1.15 -6.06 16.02
CA ARG A 24 -1.93 -6.76 17.04
C ARG A 24 -3.29 -6.10 17.22
N SER A 25 -4.30 -6.94 17.37
CA SER A 25 -5.65 -6.49 17.71
C SER A 25 -5.71 -6.02 19.17
N SER A 26 -6.57 -5.04 19.45
CA SER A 26 -6.82 -4.61 20.82
C SER A 26 -7.28 -5.82 21.67
N ALA A 27 -6.87 -5.89 22.94
CA ALA A 27 -7.36 -6.90 23.87
C ALA A 27 -8.89 -6.83 24.09
N PHE A 28 -9.52 -5.72 23.68
CA PHE A 28 -10.96 -5.49 23.74
C PHE A 28 -11.66 -5.66 22.39
N ALA A 29 -10.92 -6.00 21.32
CA ALA A 29 -11.50 -6.36 20.04
C ALA A 29 -12.19 -7.72 20.17
N PRO A 30 -13.47 -7.87 19.77
CA PRO A 30 -14.08 -9.18 19.63
C PRO A 30 -13.21 -10.04 18.71
N ALA A 31 -12.85 -11.26 19.13
CA ALA A 31 -11.95 -12.14 18.37
C ALA A 31 -12.47 -12.43 16.95
N GLU A 32 -13.78 -12.34 16.74
CA GLU A 32 -14.48 -12.52 15.46
C GLU A 32 -14.34 -11.30 14.51
N LEU A 33 -13.93 -10.13 15.03
CA LEU A 33 -13.79 -8.87 14.30
C LEU A 33 -12.35 -8.33 14.29
N ALA A 34 -11.43 -8.99 14.99
CA ALA A 34 -10.00 -8.72 15.00
C ALA A 34 -9.44 -8.83 13.56
N THR A 35 -9.37 -7.70 12.87
CA THR A 35 -8.66 -7.62 11.59
C THR A 35 -7.17 -7.62 11.91
N ASN A 36 -6.43 -8.57 11.33
CA ASN A 36 -4.97 -8.52 11.36
C ASN A 36 -4.57 -7.13 10.84
N GLY A 37 -3.84 -6.36 11.63
CA GLY A 37 -3.61 -4.95 11.35
C GLY A 37 -2.79 -4.64 10.12
N PHE A 38 -2.79 -3.37 9.72
CA PHE A 38 -1.87 -2.88 8.70
C PHE A 38 -0.41 -3.18 9.11
N PRO A 39 0.40 -3.84 8.26
CA PRO A 39 1.73 -4.32 8.62
C PRO A 39 2.81 -3.24 8.60
N LEU A 40 2.63 -2.19 9.40
CA LEU A 40 3.52 -1.03 9.45
C LEU A 40 4.98 -1.44 9.67
N GLN A 41 5.25 -2.25 10.70
CA GLN A 41 6.60 -2.69 11.05
C GLN A 41 7.30 -3.41 9.90
N ARG A 42 6.55 -4.22 9.15
CA ARG A 42 7.11 -4.96 8.01
C ARG A 42 7.43 -4.02 6.86
N VAL A 43 6.51 -3.13 6.51
CA VAL A 43 6.75 -2.10 5.48
C VAL A 43 7.98 -1.27 5.84
N SER A 44 8.09 -0.81 7.09
CA SER A 44 9.24 -0.01 7.53
C SER A 44 10.55 -0.79 7.54
N ALA A 45 10.52 -2.09 7.86
CA ALA A 45 11.71 -2.94 7.88
C ALA A 45 12.24 -3.26 6.47
N MET A 46 11.35 -3.32 5.46
CA MET A 46 11.76 -3.53 4.07
C MET A 46 12.47 -2.31 3.49
N VAL A 47 12.25 -1.11 4.03
CA VAL A 47 12.83 0.14 3.53
C VAL A 47 14.07 0.50 4.34
N ARG A 48 15.16 0.85 3.66
CA ARG A 48 16.41 1.28 4.29
C ARG A 48 16.16 2.41 5.29
N ALA A 49 16.77 2.31 6.47
CA ALA A 49 16.67 3.31 7.52
C ALA A 49 17.04 4.72 7.00
N GLY A 50 16.23 5.71 7.35
CA GLY A 50 16.42 7.10 6.94
C GLY A 50 15.91 7.45 5.53
N ALA A 51 15.54 6.46 4.71
CA ALA A 51 14.93 6.73 3.40
C ALA A 51 13.57 7.44 3.56
N ARG A 52 13.17 8.13 2.48
CA ARG A 52 11.89 8.82 2.34
C ARG A 52 11.26 8.42 1.00
N PRO A 53 10.82 7.16 0.86
CA PRO A 53 10.24 6.69 -0.39
C PRO A 53 8.92 7.40 -0.70
N ILE A 54 8.62 7.56 -1.98
CA ILE A 54 7.30 7.95 -2.46
C ILE A 54 6.41 6.72 -2.57
N VAL A 55 5.22 6.79 -1.96
CA VAL A 55 4.36 5.62 -1.74
C VAL A 55 3.08 5.69 -2.59
N LEU A 56 2.79 4.60 -3.30
CA LEU A 56 1.46 4.33 -3.83
C LEU A 56 0.78 3.29 -2.91
N SER A 57 -0.21 3.71 -2.13
CA SER A 57 -0.89 2.82 -1.18
C SER A 57 -2.39 2.74 -1.42
N ALA A 58 -2.93 1.53 -1.35
CA ALA A 58 -4.36 1.24 -1.36
C ALA A 58 -5.05 1.56 -0.01
N THR A 59 -4.28 1.97 1.02
CA THR A 59 -4.78 2.33 2.34
C THR A 59 -4.14 3.63 2.86
N GLN A 60 -4.87 4.37 3.69
CA GLN A 60 -4.32 5.55 4.36
C GLN A 60 -3.51 5.21 5.62
N ALA A 61 -3.63 3.98 6.14
CA ALA A 61 -3.02 3.57 7.41
C ALA A 61 -1.51 3.81 7.45
N LEU A 62 -0.80 3.62 6.33
CA LEU A 62 0.64 3.87 6.24
C LEU A 62 1.00 5.32 6.60
N HIS A 63 0.26 6.28 6.06
CA HIS A 63 0.55 7.72 6.17
C HIS A 63 0.21 8.30 7.54
N VAL A 64 -0.58 7.57 8.34
CA VAL A 64 -0.85 7.95 9.74
C VAL A 64 0.41 7.80 10.60
N PHE A 65 1.27 6.84 10.27
CA PHE A 65 2.42 6.47 11.10
C PHE A 65 3.78 6.77 10.47
N LEU A 66 3.88 6.78 9.13
CA LEU A 66 5.11 7.10 8.42
C LEU A 66 4.98 8.45 7.72
N PRO A 67 5.96 9.37 7.90
CA PRO A 67 6.00 10.65 7.19
C PRO A 67 6.52 10.48 5.76
N TRP A 68 6.09 9.42 5.07
CA TRP A 68 6.45 9.16 3.69
C TRP A 68 5.44 9.85 2.77
N PRO A 69 5.89 10.57 1.73
CA PRO A 69 4.97 11.23 0.82
C PRO A 69 4.13 10.20 0.05
N SER A 70 2.81 10.43 0.00
CA SER A 70 1.93 9.73 -0.94
C SER A 70 2.16 10.28 -2.34
N TYR A 71 2.27 9.40 -3.35
CA TYR A 71 2.38 9.82 -4.75
C TYR A 71 1.27 10.78 -5.16
N LEU A 72 0.05 10.62 -4.63
CA LEU A 72 -1.08 11.51 -4.92
C LEU A 72 -1.05 12.87 -4.20
N GLN A 73 -0.42 12.98 -3.03
CA GLN A 73 -0.52 14.16 -2.16
C GLN A 73 0.58 15.20 -2.35
N LEU A 74 1.46 15.03 -3.35
CA LEU A 74 2.72 15.77 -3.39
C LEU A 74 2.63 17.28 -3.66
N GLU A 75 1.47 17.91 -3.90
CA GLU A 75 1.36 19.39 -3.94
C GLU A 75 -0.05 19.93 -3.60
N PRO A 76 -0.20 20.89 -2.66
CA PRO A 76 -1.44 21.64 -2.46
C PRO A 76 -1.63 22.68 -3.59
N GLY A 77 -2.76 22.63 -4.32
CA GLY A 77 -3.21 23.74 -5.16
C GLY A 77 -3.27 23.50 -6.67
N MET A 78 -3.14 22.27 -7.17
CA MET A 78 -3.18 22.01 -8.63
C MET A 78 -4.18 20.93 -9.02
N SER A 79 -4.74 21.11 -10.22
CA SER A 79 -5.45 20.19 -11.12
C SER A 79 -4.70 18.87 -11.43
N SER A 80 -3.79 18.44 -10.55
CA SER A 80 -2.73 17.44 -10.74
C SER A 80 -3.13 16.01 -10.37
N SER A 81 -4.22 15.82 -9.60
CA SER A 81 -4.68 14.48 -9.22
C SER A 81 -5.07 13.65 -10.44
N SER A 82 -5.79 14.23 -11.40
CA SER A 82 -6.17 13.55 -12.63
C SER A 82 -4.96 13.18 -13.50
N SER A 83 -3.93 14.03 -13.55
CA SER A 83 -2.69 13.73 -14.27
C SER A 83 -1.94 12.58 -13.62
N ARG A 84 -1.78 12.59 -12.29
CA ARG A 84 -1.11 11.50 -11.55
C ARG A 84 -1.89 10.18 -11.65
N GLU A 85 -3.21 10.22 -11.57
CA GLU A 85 -4.05 9.04 -11.79
C GLU A 85 -3.90 8.49 -13.21
N ALA A 86 -3.84 9.35 -14.24
CA ALA A 86 -3.57 8.92 -15.60
C ALA A 86 -2.18 8.28 -15.75
N GLU A 87 -1.17 8.76 -15.03
CA GLU A 87 0.15 8.12 -14.99
C GLU A 87 0.14 6.76 -14.33
N ILE A 88 -0.61 6.60 -13.24
CA ILE A 88 -0.78 5.32 -12.56
C ILE A 88 -1.49 4.33 -13.49
N VAL A 89 -2.53 4.76 -14.20
CA VAL A 89 -3.23 3.94 -15.21
C VAL A 89 -2.29 3.56 -16.35
N ARG A 90 -1.46 4.48 -16.85
CA ARG A 90 -0.44 4.19 -17.88
C ARG A 90 0.58 3.17 -17.37
N LEU A 91 1.04 3.33 -16.14
CA LEU A 91 1.98 2.42 -15.49
C LEU A 91 1.37 1.02 -15.35
N ALA A 92 0.13 0.92 -14.89
CA ALA A 92 -0.60 -0.35 -14.76
C ALA A 92 -0.77 -1.09 -16.12
N HIS A 93 -0.90 -0.37 -17.23
CA HIS A 93 -0.95 -0.96 -18.57
C HIS A 93 0.43 -1.39 -19.13
N THR A 94 1.53 -1.07 -18.45
CA THR A 94 2.89 -1.46 -18.88
C THR A 94 3.18 -2.87 -18.36
N LEU A 95 2.90 -3.89 -19.18
CA LEU A 95 2.98 -5.30 -18.76
C LEU A 95 4.39 -5.89 -18.81
N ASP A 96 5.30 -5.28 -19.57
CA ASP A 96 6.70 -5.66 -19.59
C ASP A 96 7.36 -5.29 -18.25
N PRO A 97 7.93 -6.24 -17.50
CA PRO A 97 8.42 -5.98 -16.15
C PRO A 97 9.56 -4.96 -16.08
N THR A 98 10.49 -4.99 -17.06
CA THR A 98 11.60 -4.05 -17.12
C THR A 98 11.12 -2.64 -17.47
N ALA A 99 10.25 -2.51 -18.48
CA ALA A 99 9.64 -1.22 -18.82
C ALA A 99 8.79 -0.67 -17.67
N PHE A 100 8.12 -1.52 -16.90
CA PHE A 100 7.39 -1.13 -15.70
C PHE A 100 8.31 -0.58 -14.61
N ALA A 101 9.43 -1.27 -14.34
CA ALA A 101 10.42 -0.83 -13.35
C ALA A 101 11.06 0.52 -13.72
N GLU A 102 11.39 0.73 -15.00
CA GLU A 102 11.92 1.98 -15.54
C GLU A 102 10.89 3.12 -15.48
N LEU A 103 9.66 2.85 -15.95
CA LEU A 103 8.61 3.87 -15.99
C LEU A 103 8.21 4.31 -14.58
N SER A 104 8.07 3.37 -13.64
CA SER A 104 7.77 3.69 -12.22
C SER A 104 8.88 4.50 -11.54
N ALA A 105 10.11 4.47 -12.04
CA ALA A 105 11.23 5.27 -11.52
C ALA A 105 11.28 6.69 -12.11
N SER A 106 10.57 6.95 -13.21
CA SER A 106 10.74 8.16 -14.04
C SER A 106 9.42 8.81 -14.46
N LEU A 107 8.36 8.67 -13.65
CA LEU A 107 7.09 9.34 -13.92
C LEU A 107 7.25 10.86 -13.84
N GLN A 108 6.34 11.58 -14.48
CA GLN A 108 6.38 13.03 -14.60
C GLN A 108 6.43 13.74 -13.24
N HIS A 109 5.80 13.16 -12.22
CA HIS A 109 5.70 13.72 -10.87
C HIS A 109 6.62 13.04 -9.85
N GLY A 110 7.64 12.30 -10.30
CA GLY A 110 8.59 11.59 -9.44
C GLY A 110 8.44 10.07 -9.49
N SER A 111 9.29 9.35 -8.77
CA SER A 111 9.19 7.88 -8.71
C SER A 111 8.02 7.41 -7.85
N ILE A 112 7.62 6.16 -8.06
CA ILE A 112 6.93 5.36 -7.05
C ILE A 112 7.96 4.33 -6.55
N ASP A 113 8.24 4.37 -5.26
CA ASP A 113 9.30 3.59 -4.64
C ASP A 113 8.75 2.41 -3.83
N VAL A 114 7.56 2.59 -3.25
CA VAL A 114 6.87 1.58 -2.46
C VAL A 114 5.43 1.46 -2.96
N PHE A 115 5.05 0.25 -3.35
CA PHE A 115 3.69 -0.11 -3.69
C PHE A 115 3.10 -0.90 -2.53
N VAL A 116 1.94 -0.48 -2.04
CA VAL A 116 1.15 -1.21 -1.06
C VAL A 116 -0.23 -1.43 -1.68
N LEU A 117 -0.46 -2.61 -2.21
CA LEU A 117 -1.63 -2.95 -3.02
C LEU A 117 -2.49 -3.98 -2.30
N ARG A 118 -3.79 -4.05 -2.61
CA ARG A 118 -4.63 -5.17 -2.17
C ARG A 118 -4.36 -6.38 -3.06
N ASP A 119 -4.10 -7.52 -2.47
CA ASP A 119 -3.95 -8.78 -3.20
C ASP A 119 -5.34 -9.38 -3.45
N GLU A 120 -5.76 -9.40 -4.72
CA GLU A 120 -7.02 -10.02 -5.17
C GLU A 120 -6.74 -11.27 -6.03
N GLY A 121 -5.56 -11.90 -5.84
CA GLY A 121 -5.16 -13.15 -6.48
C GLY A 121 -4.42 -12.91 -7.79
N GLU A 122 -5.15 -12.85 -8.90
CA GLU A 122 -4.53 -12.62 -10.23
C GLU A 122 -4.12 -11.16 -10.44
N GLN A 123 -4.64 -10.25 -9.61
CA GLN A 123 -4.46 -8.81 -9.72
C GLN A 123 -4.15 -8.21 -8.36
N TRP A 124 -3.30 -7.19 -8.38
CA TRP A 124 -3.00 -6.36 -7.22
C TRP A 124 -3.61 -4.98 -7.41
N MET A 125 -4.52 -4.60 -6.53
CA MET A 125 -5.39 -3.46 -6.72
C MET A 125 -4.90 -2.23 -5.96
N TRP A 126 -4.84 -1.12 -6.69
CA TRP A 126 -4.83 0.22 -6.12
C TRP A 126 -6.12 0.92 -6.53
N ARG A 127 -7.05 1.10 -5.57
CA ARG A 127 -8.43 1.56 -5.87
C ARG A 127 -9.08 0.67 -6.94
N ASP A 128 -9.35 1.22 -8.11
CA ASP A 128 -9.93 0.62 -9.31
C ASP A 128 -8.88 0.30 -10.40
N VAL A 129 -7.60 0.58 -10.14
CA VAL A 129 -6.49 0.26 -11.05
C VAL A 129 -5.86 -1.07 -10.67
N ALA A 130 -5.82 -1.99 -11.64
CA ALA A 130 -5.25 -3.31 -11.50
C ALA A 130 -3.80 -3.40 -11.99
N PHE A 131 -2.94 -3.95 -11.16
CA PHE A 131 -1.59 -4.37 -11.52
C PHE A 131 -1.53 -5.90 -11.63
N VAL A 132 -0.65 -6.40 -12.49
CA VAL A 132 -0.39 -7.83 -12.64
C VAL A 132 0.86 -8.18 -11.85
N PRO A 133 0.86 -9.24 -11.00
CA PRO A 133 2.03 -9.62 -10.20
C PRO A 133 3.35 -9.72 -10.98
N ARG A 134 3.27 -10.18 -12.24
CA ARG A 134 4.43 -10.30 -13.14
C ARG A 134 5.18 -8.98 -13.38
N GLN A 135 4.50 -7.83 -13.33
CA GLN A 135 5.13 -6.51 -13.50
C GLN A 135 6.21 -6.23 -12.46
N PHE A 136 6.10 -6.83 -11.28
CA PHE A 136 7.06 -6.70 -10.18
C PHE A 136 8.06 -7.87 -10.13
N GLY A 137 8.08 -8.73 -11.15
CA GLY A 137 8.88 -9.96 -11.18
C GLY A 137 10.35 -9.79 -11.53
N THR A 138 10.88 -8.57 -11.47
CA THR A 138 12.28 -8.25 -11.73
C THR A 138 13.07 -8.11 -10.43
N ASP A 139 14.40 -8.01 -10.53
CA ASP A 139 15.29 -7.74 -9.39
C ASP A 139 15.27 -6.27 -8.94
N GLU A 140 14.55 -5.39 -9.64
CA GLU A 140 14.33 -4.01 -9.20
C GLU A 140 13.34 -3.89 -8.03
N PHE A 141 12.60 -4.96 -7.68
CA PHE A 141 11.64 -4.97 -6.58
C PHE A 141 11.89 -6.10 -5.58
N VAL A 142 11.78 -5.78 -4.29
CA VAL A 142 11.69 -6.74 -3.18
C VAL A 142 10.23 -6.84 -2.77
N LEU A 143 9.68 -8.06 -2.79
CA LEU A 143 8.27 -8.34 -2.52
C LEU A 143 8.05 -8.90 -1.11
N SER A 144 6.91 -8.55 -0.51
CA SER A 144 6.35 -9.23 0.65
C SER A 144 4.88 -9.53 0.44
N HIS A 145 4.55 -10.83 0.34
CA HIS A 145 3.20 -11.35 0.11
C HIS A 145 2.45 -11.66 1.41
N ASP A 146 3.15 -11.81 2.53
CA ASP A 146 2.55 -12.24 3.80
C ASP A 146 1.99 -11.08 4.63
N ALA A 147 1.74 -9.93 4.00
CA ALA A 147 1.28 -8.75 4.71
C ALA A 147 -0.16 -9.01 5.21
N PRO A 148 -0.44 -8.90 6.52
CA PRO A 148 -1.80 -8.99 7.04
C PRO A 148 -2.77 -8.05 6.31
N SER A 149 -4.05 -8.42 6.37
CA SER A 149 -5.15 -7.74 5.68
C SER A 149 -5.25 -7.93 4.15
N GLY A 150 -4.58 -8.93 3.56
CA GLY A 150 -4.66 -9.18 2.11
C GLY A 150 -3.96 -8.08 1.31
N LEU A 151 -2.80 -7.64 1.80
CA LEU A 151 -1.98 -6.65 1.15
C LEU A 151 -0.70 -7.29 0.61
N VAL A 152 -0.18 -6.74 -0.47
CA VAL A 152 1.14 -7.03 -1.00
C VAL A 152 1.98 -5.76 -0.99
N ILE A 153 3.24 -5.90 -0.61
CA ILE A 153 4.19 -4.80 -0.53
C ILE A 153 5.30 -5.05 -1.55
N ALA A 154 5.56 -4.09 -2.42
CA ALA A 154 6.72 -4.08 -3.30
C ALA A 154 7.58 -2.85 -3.00
N VAL A 155 8.86 -3.05 -2.72
CA VAL A 155 9.83 -1.99 -2.43
C VAL A 155 10.92 -2.00 -3.49
N ARG A 156 11.23 -0.85 -4.07
CA ARG A 156 12.34 -0.73 -5.02
C ARG A 156 13.67 -1.12 -4.34
N THR A 157 14.46 -1.99 -4.98
CA THR A 157 15.70 -2.54 -4.41
C THR A 157 16.72 -1.45 -4.04
N SER A 158 16.79 -0.34 -4.77
CA SER A 158 17.69 0.78 -4.42
C SER A 158 17.36 1.47 -3.08
N LEU A 159 16.16 1.22 -2.56
CA LEU A 159 15.63 1.75 -1.30
C LEU A 159 15.32 0.65 -0.29
N SER A 160 15.54 -0.63 -0.64
CA SER A 160 15.31 -1.73 0.28
C SER A 160 16.44 -1.81 1.32
N ALA A 161 16.15 -2.38 2.48
CA ALA A 161 17.13 -2.57 3.55
C ALA A 161 18.18 -3.67 3.24
N GLY A 162 18.02 -4.40 2.12
CA GLY A 162 18.78 -5.61 1.80
C GLY A 162 18.40 -6.79 2.69
N ASP A 163 18.49 -8.01 2.17
CA ASP A 163 18.48 -9.21 3.03
C ASP A 163 19.82 -9.19 3.80
N SER A 164 19.74 -8.93 5.11
CA SER A 164 20.86 -9.16 6.03
C SER A 164 20.96 -10.64 6.39
#